data_AF-A0A932QBB6-F1
#
_entry.id   AF-A0A932QBB6-F1
#
_cell.length_a   1.000
_cell.length_b   1.000
_cell.length_c   1.000
_cell.angle_alpha   90.00
_cell.angle_beta   90.00
_cell.angle_gamma   90.00
#
_symmetry.space_group_name_H-M   'P 1'
#
loop_
_entity.id
_entity.type
_entity.pdbx_description
1 polymer ?
#
loop_
_entity_poly.entity_id
_entity_poly.type
_entity_poly.pdbx_seq_one_letter_code
_entity_poly.pdbx_strand_id
1 'polypeptide(L)'
;MIRYFAVGLGLLQSVYAVAGPDLVAHEWGTFTSLQGSNGKVLEGLQHEEEGLPEFVYSRNRLNPIEHSAFAPMTLSAMDPDSRVLAQSQPQPQPQPQPQPQPRPRPRPRPCHGKGMECFNASSEFAAVTQKLETPVIYFYSPKPQHVNVNVEFPNGVISQWYPNAENFRPDIGAGSALSNGAMSWSVDIANQPAPLPAVSPQDIWAPSRNVNSAFVKVGEENERFIFYRGLGRFDVPFEVWSTAEGSLVATNHSEQAIPAAFLLNMKDGHGVVQSLGAIAAHGSVRVPQIPNVTAASPTIDTYIAEASTRLRQGLEASGLYADEAKAMVDTWTRSYFRTPGVRVLYVVPREWTDRILPIQVTPEPRELVRTLVGRVEVFTAQEEQQLLGQLQTSVATHTTLNLAPFGRFAEAKLRRVLELTSNPAAHVLGERLLKELQ
;
A
#
# COMPACT_ATOMS: atom_id res chain seq x y z
N MET A 1 19.76 -79.50 -25.02
CA MET A 1 19.87 -78.06 -24.68
C MET A 1 18.60 -77.65 -23.96
N ILE A 2 18.64 -77.58 -22.64
CA ILE A 2 17.50 -77.20 -21.77
C ILE A 2 17.53 -75.68 -21.62
N ARG A 3 16.44 -75.00 -21.99
CA ARG A 3 16.27 -73.54 -21.77
C ARG A 3 15.36 -73.33 -20.57
N TYR A 4 15.92 -72.72 -19.51
CA TYR A 4 15.18 -72.24 -18.35
C TYR A 4 14.49 -70.90 -18.68
N PHE A 5 13.19 -70.81 -18.45
CA PHE A 5 12.46 -69.53 -18.36
C PHE A 5 12.38 -69.13 -16.89
N ALA A 6 13.00 -68.02 -16.51
CA ALA A 6 12.85 -67.41 -15.20
C ALA A 6 11.66 -66.44 -15.24
N VAL A 7 10.63 -66.72 -14.44
CA VAL A 7 9.51 -65.81 -14.19
C VAL A 7 9.91 -64.90 -13.04
N GLY A 8 10.19 -63.64 -13.33
CA GLY A 8 10.44 -62.61 -12.32
C GLY A 8 9.11 -62.08 -11.76
N LEU A 9 8.84 -62.37 -10.49
CA LEU A 9 7.71 -61.84 -9.73
C LEU A 9 8.04 -60.38 -9.33
N GLY A 10 7.49 -59.41 -10.05
CA GLY A 10 7.64 -57.98 -9.72
C GLY A 10 6.71 -57.59 -8.57
N LEU A 11 7.30 -57.31 -7.40
CA LEU A 11 6.62 -56.66 -6.28
C LEU A 11 6.27 -55.21 -6.66
N LEU A 12 4.99 -54.96 -6.93
CA LEU A 12 4.42 -53.61 -7.01
C LEU A 12 4.45 -52.98 -5.61
N GLN A 13 5.44 -52.13 -5.33
CA GLN A 13 5.38 -51.22 -4.20
C GLN A 13 4.46 -50.06 -4.57
N SER A 14 3.23 -50.11 -4.06
CA SER A 14 2.32 -48.97 -4.06
C SER A 14 2.93 -47.83 -3.25
N VAL A 15 3.44 -46.82 -3.94
CA VAL A 15 3.80 -45.54 -3.33
C VAL A 15 2.48 -44.89 -2.91
N TYR A 16 2.13 -44.98 -1.63
CA TYR A 16 1.10 -44.12 -1.06
C TYR A 16 1.63 -42.69 -1.11
N ALA A 17 1.16 -41.91 -2.09
CA ALA A 17 1.25 -40.47 -1.99
C ALA A 17 0.49 -40.07 -0.73
N VAL A 18 1.22 -39.61 0.30
CA VAL A 18 0.60 -38.88 1.41
C VAL A 18 -0.02 -37.65 0.76
N ALA A 19 -1.35 -37.65 0.63
CA ALA A 19 -2.08 -36.49 0.16
C ALA A 19 -1.66 -35.31 1.06
N GLY A 20 -1.09 -34.27 0.44
CA GLY A 20 -0.78 -33.03 1.15
C GLY A 20 -2.02 -32.45 1.82
N PRO A 21 -1.86 -31.44 2.68
CA PRO A 21 -3.01 -30.78 3.28
C PRO A 21 -3.97 -30.27 2.18
N ASP A 22 -5.27 -30.54 2.33
CA ASP A 22 -6.31 -29.91 1.52
C ASP A 22 -6.45 -28.44 1.95
N LEU A 23 -5.43 -27.63 1.68
CA LEU A 23 -5.36 -26.20 2.01
C LEU A 23 -5.03 -25.42 0.75
N VAL A 24 -5.81 -24.38 0.47
CA VAL A 24 -5.51 -23.39 -0.56
C VAL A 24 -5.44 -22.03 0.13
N ALA A 25 -4.45 -21.22 -0.24
CA ALA A 25 -4.28 -19.88 0.27
C ALA A 25 -4.21 -18.89 -0.89
N HIS A 26 -5.05 -17.85 -0.85
CA HIS A 26 -5.07 -16.80 -1.86
C HIS A 26 -4.73 -15.48 -1.20
N GLU A 27 -3.76 -14.77 -1.76
CA GLU A 27 -3.42 -13.43 -1.35
C GLU A 27 -3.72 -12.44 -2.48
N TRP A 28 -4.35 -11.33 -2.14
CA TRP A 28 -4.32 -10.15 -2.99
C TRP A 28 -4.09 -8.89 -2.19
N GLY A 29 -3.67 -7.82 -2.87
CA GLY A 29 -3.38 -6.52 -2.25
C GLY A 29 -2.89 -5.49 -3.26
N THR A 30 -2.60 -4.27 -2.80
CA THR A 30 -2.14 -3.19 -3.67
C THR A 30 -0.89 -2.50 -3.12
N PHE A 31 0.07 -2.21 -4.00
CA PHE A 31 1.15 -1.25 -3.76
C PHE A 31 0.83 0.07 -4.45
N THR A 32 0.94 1.18 -3.74
CA THR A 32 0.82 2.53 -4.31
C THR A 32 2.20 3.18 -4.37
N SER A 33 2.48 3.82 -5.50
CA SER A 33 3.63 4.70 -5.72
C SER A 33 3.19 5.97 -6.45
N LEU A 34 3.99 7.03 -6.37
CA LEU A 34 3.82 8.24 -7.17
C LEU A 34 5.07 8.41 -8.04
N GLN A 35 4.90 8.58 -9.35
CA GLN A 35 6.01 8.81 -10.27
C GLN A 35 5.88 10.19 -10.93
N GLY A 36 7.00 10.91 -11.01
CA GLY A 36 7.10 12.20 -11.68
C GLY A 36 7.06 12.09 -13.21
N SER A 37 7.05 13.23 -13.88
CA SER A 37 7.00 13.28 -15.36
C SER A 37 8.21 12.63 -16.04
N ASN A 38 9.28 12.38 -15.29
CA ASN A 38 10.53 11.75 -15.70
C ASN A 38 10.65 10.27 -15.28
N GLY A 39 9.57 9.64 -14.78
CA GLY A 39 9.55 8.23 -14.39
C GLY A 39 10.19 7.93 -13.03
N LYS A 40 10.71 8.95 -12.34
CA LYS A 40 11.28 8.76 -11.00
C LYS A 40 10.17 8.62 -9.96
N VAL A 41 10.30 7.63 -9.09
CA VAL A 41 9.44 7.47 -7.92
C VAL A 41 9.70 8.62 -6.94
N LEU A 42 8.62 9.19 -6.41
CA LEU A 42 8.65 10.29 -5.46
C LEU A 42 8.45 9.78 -4.04
N GLU A 43 9.11 10.43 -3.08
CA GLU A 43 8.93 10.20 -1.65
C GLU A 43 7.70 10.96 -1.13
N GLY A 44 7.20 10.58 0.05
CA GLY A 44 6.07 11.26 0.71
C GLY A 44 4.76 10.45 0.75
N LEU A 45 4.84 9.13 0.62
CA LEU A 45 3.67 8.24 0.58
C LEU A 45 3.21 7.71 1.95
N GLN A 46 3.69 8.27 3.06
CA GLN A 46 3.31 7.85 4.41
C GLN A 46 1.86 8.17 4.80
N HIS A 47 1.22 9.15 4.15
CA HIS A 47 -0.10 9.64 4.52
C HIS A 47 -1.23 8.63 4.22
N GLU A 48 -2.18 8.52 5.15
CA GLU A 48 -3.36 7.66 5.02
C GLU A 48 -4.45 8.30 4.15
N GLU A 49 -5.11 7.50 3.32
CA GLU A 49 -6.25 7.95 2.49
C GLU A 49 -7.58 7.69 3.18
N GLU A 50 -7.73 6.51 3.78
CA GLU A 50 -8.96 6.02 4.38
C GLU A 50 -8.66 5.46 5.77
N GLY A 51 -9.54 5.75 6.73
CA GLY A 51 -9.47 5.17 8.07
C GLY A 51 -9.71 3.67 8.03
N LEU A 52 -9.12 2.95 8.98
CA LEU A 52 -9.41 1.54 9.21
C LEU A 52 -10.35 1.37 10.42
N PRO A 53 -11.09 0.25 10.51
CA PRO A 53 -11.88 -0.07 11.68
C PRO A 53 -11.06 -0.04 12.98
N GLU A 54 -11.68 0.35 14.10
CA GLU A 54 -10.99 0.55 15.38
C GLU A 54 -10.32 -0.71 15.95
N PHE A 55 -10.78 -1.90 15.54
CA PHE A 55 -10.20 -3.18 15.97
C PHE A 55 -8.88 -3.51 15.26
N VAL A 56 -8.51 -2.79 14.20
CA VAL A 56 -7.27 -3.03 13.48
C VAL A 56 -6.09 -2.57 14.31
N TYR A 57 -5.12 -3.46 14.49
CA TYR A 57 -3.88 -3.13 15.18
C TYR A 57 -3.03 -2.19 14.34
N SER A 58 -2.32 -1.28 15.01
CA SER A 58 -1.40 -0.34 14.36
C SER A 58 -0.12 -0.17 15.18
N ARG A 59 1.01 -0.02 14.49
CA ARG A 59 2.30 0.41 15.08
C ARG A 59 2.26 1.86 15.52
N ASN A 60 1.51 2.68 14.80
CA ASN A 60 1.43 4.12 15.02
C ASN A 60 -0.02 4.48 15.32
N ARG A 61 -0.25 5.36 16.30
CA ARG A 61 -1.40 6.25 16.15
C ARG A 61 -1.03 7.28 15.09
N LEU A 62 -1.17 6.92 13.83
CA LEU A 62 -1.52 7.97 12.87
C LEU A 62 -2.91 8.40 13.33
N ASN A 63 -2.98 9.52 14.05
CA ASN A 63 -4.24 10.25 14.12
C ASN A 63 -4.70 10.37 12.67
N PRO A 64 -5.95 10.00 12.34
CA PRO A 64 -6.54 10.47 11.10
C PRO A 64 -6.32 11.98 11.14
N ILE A 65 -5.58 12.53 10.18
CA ILE A 65 -5.59 13.97 9.97
C ILE A 65 -7.07 14.29 9.82
N GLU A 66 -7.67 14.97 10.80
CA GLU A 66 -9.01 15.48 10.64
C GLU A 66 -9.02 16.22 9.31
N HIS A 67 -10.05 15.99 8.49
CA HIS A 67 -10.23 16.60 7.17
C HIS A 67 -10.18 18.15 7.14
N SER A 68 -9.85 18.82 8.25
CA SER A 68 -9.72 20.27 8.41
C SER A 68 -8.38 20.85 7.93
N ALA A 69 -7.32 20.05 7.72
CA ALA A 69 -6.02 20.56 7.27
C ALA A 69 -6.00 21.09 5.82
N PHE A 70 -7.09 20.90 5.05
CA PHE A 70 -7.18 21.30 3.64
C PHE A 70 -8.04 22.55 3.39
N ALA A 71 -8.33 23.34 4.42
CA ALA A 71 -8.91 24.67 4.23
C ALA A 71 -7.90 25.60 3.52
N PRO A 72 -8.34 26.53 2.65
CA PRO A 72 -7.43 27.52 2.06
C PRO A 72 -6.77 28.34 3.17
N MET A 73 -5.48 28.13 3.41
CA MET A 73 -4.76 28.78 4.50
C MET A 73 -4.49 30.24 4.17
N THR A 74 -5.10 31.14 4.95
CA THR A 74 -4.88 32.58 4.87
C THR A 74 -3.58 32.97 5.55
N LEU A 75 -2.77 33.79 4.87
CA LEU A 75 -1.60 34.44 5.44
C LEU A 75 -2.07 35.48 6.48
N SER A 76 -2.01 35.18 7.78
CA SER A 76 -2.19 36.21 8.81
C SER A 76 -0.92 37.06 8.89
N ALA A 77 -1.10 38.37 8.78
CA ALA A 77 -0.04 39.36 8.89
C ALA A 77 0.67 39.29 10.26
N MET A 78 1.97 39.56 10.23
CA MET A 78 2.87 39.62 11.38
C MET A 78 2.45 40.70 12.40
N ASP A 79 2.50 40.34 13.68
CA ASP A 79 2.49 41.27 14.82
C ASP A 79 3.95 41.58 15.22
N PRO A 80 4.42 42.84 15.21
CA PRO A 80 5.80 43.19 15.48
C PRO A 80 5.98 43.65 16.93
N ASP A 81 5.81 42.77 17.92
CA ASP A 81 6.36 43.06 19.26
C ASP A 81 6.45 41.81 20.14
N SER A 82 7.67 41.32 20.36
CA SER A 82 8.00 40.41 21.45
C SER A 82 9.50 40.47 21.73
N ARG A 83 9.82 41.31 22.71
CA ARG A 83 11.18 41.53 23.25
C ARG A 83 11.70 40.30 24.00
N VAL A 84 12.97 39.99 23.73
CA VAL A 84 14.05 39.61 24.66
C VAL A 84 13.68 38.78 25.89
N LEU A 85 14.16 37.53 25.93
CA LEU A 85 14.50 36.86 27.19
C LEU A 85 15.93 36.30 27.14
N ALA A 86 16.67 36.63 28.19
CA ALA A 86 18.08 36.40 28.41
C ALA A 86 18.41 34.92 28.72
N GLN A 87 19.63 34.54 28.34
CA GLN A 87 20.26 33.25 28.60
C GLN A 87 20.68 33.11 30.08
N SER A 88 20.51 31.91 30.65
CA SER A 88 21.15 31.49 31.89
C SER A 88 21.66 30.04 31.76
N GLN A 89 22.86 29.82 32.30
CA GLN A 89 23.78 28.68 32.12
C GLN A 89 23.34 27.34 32.77
N PRO A 90 23.98 26.20 32.40
CA PRO A 90 23.62 24.86 32.89
C PRO A 90 24.26 24.47 34.23
N GLN A 91 23.50 23.74 35.06
CA GLN A 91 23.98 23.10 36.30
C GLN A 91 24.60 21.71 36.04
N PRO A 92 25.56 21.25 36.88
CA PRO A 92 26.31 20.01 36.63
C PRO A 92 25.59 18.73 37.09
N GLN A 93 25.77 17.66 36.31
CA GLN A 93 25.21 16.31 36.56
C GLN A 93 25.96 15.56 37.70
N PRO A 94 25.26 14.81 38.58
CA PRO A 94 25.89 13.83 39.47
C PRO A 94 26.14 12.47 38.80
N GLN A 95 27.21 11.78 39.23
CA GLN A 95 27.65 10.47 38.72
C GLN A 95 26.68 9.30 39.04
N PRO A 96 26.69 8.20 38.24
CA PRO A 96 25.73 7.11 38.38
C PRO A 96 26.13 6.06 39.43
N GLN A 97 25.16 5.58 40.21
CA GLN A 97 25.28 4.34 41.01
C GLN A 97 24.93 3.09 40.16
N PRO A 98 25.41 1.88 40.52
CA PRO A 98 25.23 0.66 39.72
C PRO A 98 23.80 0.12 39.82
N GLN A 99 23.19 -0.21 38.67
CA GLN A 99 21.86 -0.84 38.60
C GLN A 99 21.92 -2.36 38.86
N PRO A 100 20.98 -2.94 39.62
CA PRO A 100 20.78 -4.39 39.68
C PRO A 100 20.14 -4.94 38.40
N GLN A 101 20.49 -6.18 38.03
CA GLN A 101 20.08 -6.83 36.77
C GLN A 101 18.54 -6.89 36.61
N PRO A 102 18.00 -6.69 35.37
CA PRO A 102 16.55 -6.67 35.15
C PRO A 102 15.95 -8.08 35.18
N ARG A 103 14.80 -8.22 35.84
CA ARG A 103 13.88 -9.35 35.61
C ARG A 103 13.34 -9.31 34.16
N PRO A 104 12.92 -10.46 33.58
CA PRO A 104 12.35 -10.50 32.24
C PRO A 104 11.16 -9.54 32.14
N ARG A 105 11.19 -8.63 31.16
CA ARG A 105 10.07 -7.70 30.90
C ARG A 105 8.90 -8.47 30.29
N PRO A 106 7.65 -8.19 30.68
CA PRO A 106 6.49 -8.67 29.93
C PRO A 106 6.49 -8.08 28.51
N ARG A 107 6.03 -8.88 27.53
CA ARG A 107 5.99 -8.51 26.11
C ARG A 107 5.18 -7.20 25.89
N PRO A 108 5.63 -6.26 25.04
CA PRO A 108 4.87 -5.05 24.73
C PRO A 108 3.52 -5.42 24.08
N ARG A 109 2.43 -4.75 24.52
CA ARG A 109 1.09 -4.95 23.94
C ARG A 109 0.89 -4.02 22.73
N PRO A 110 0.20 -4.46 21.67
CA PRO A 110 -0.25 -3.61 20.57
C PRO A 110 -1.07 -2.40 21.07
N CYS A 111 -1.02 -1.29 20.35
CA CYS A 111 -1.62 -0.03 20.77
C CYS A 111 -3.16 -0.05 20.66
N HIS A 112 -3.87 -0.02 21.79
CA HIS A 112 -5.31 0.26 21.88
C HIS A 112 -5.60 1.27 23.00
N GLY A 113 -6.52 2.22 22.79
CA GLY A 113 -7.04 3.10 23.85
C GLY A 113 -6.11 4.22 24.33
N LYS A 114 -6.69 5.37 24.74
CA LYS A 114 -6.00 6.63 25.09
C LYS A 114 -5.00 6.43 26.26
N GLY A 115 -3.73 6.82 26.09
CA GLY A 115 -2.82 7.07 27.22
C GLY A 115 -1.51 6.27 27.32
N MET A 116 -1.02 5.61 26.27
CA MET A 116 0.34 5.04 26.24
C MET A 116 1.27 5.87 25.36
N GLU A 117 2.54 6.00 25.76
CA GLU A 117 3.59 6.66 24.96
C GLU A 117 3.81 5.87 23.67
N CYS A 118 3.35 6.44 22.56
CA CYS A 118 3.32 5.83 21.24
C CYS A 118 4.31 6.51 20.30
N PHE A 119 4.76 5.75 19.30
CA PHE A 119 5.64 6.19 18.23
C PHE A 119 5.10 7.42 17.48
N ASN A 120 5.94 8.44 17.30
CA ASN A 120 5.64 9.65 16.53
C ASN A 120 6.38 9.61 15.18
N ALA A 121 5.63 9.56 14.09
CA ALA A 121 6.17 9.32 12.74
C ALA A 121 6.59 10.59 11.97
N SER A 122 6.54 11.78 12.58
CA SER A 122 6.60 13.04 11.83
C SER A 122 7.99 13.47 11.34
N SER A 123 9.08 12.77 11.64
CA SER A 123 10.42 13.13 11.11
C SER A 123 11.22 11.98 10.48
N GLU A 124 10.93 10.71 10.79
CA GLU A 124 11.71 9.56 10.28
C GLU A 124 11.18 8.94 8.98
N PHE A 125 9.98 9.32 8.50
CA PHE A 125 9.33 8.69 7.32
C PHE A 125 9.25 9.58 6.07
N ALA A 126 10.04 10.65 5.98
CA ALA A 126 10.16 11.48 4.76
C ALA A 126 10.70 10.70 3.53
N ALA A 127 10.82 9.37 3.64
CA ALA A 127 11.54 8.46 2.79
C ALA A 127 10.66 7.33 2.22
N VAL A 128 9.34 7.31 2.49
CA VAL A 128 8.42 6.28 1.97
C VAL A 128 8.18 6.50 0.48
N THR A 129 8.50 5.48 -0.33
CA THR A 129 8.26 5.46 -1.78
C THR A 129 7.17 4.48 -2.20
N GLN A 130 6.87 3.50 -1.32
CA GLN A 130 5.91 2.44 -1.58
C GLN A 130 4.96 2.28 -0.41
N LYS A 131 3.65 2.28 -0.69
CA LYS A 131 2.63 2.01 0.32
C LYS A 131 1.89 0.73 -0.01
N LEU A 132 1.96 -0.24 0.88
CA LEU A 132 1.21 -1.48 0.82
C LEU A 132 -0.14 -1.23 1.51
N GLU A 133 -1.23 -1.22 0.76
CA GLU A 133 -2.52 -0.65 1.23
C GLU A 133 -3.47 -1.68 1.84
N THR A 134 -3.78 -2.75 1.12
CA THR A 134 -4.81 -3.73 1.54
C THR A 134 -4.49 -5.18 1.16
N PRO A 135 -3.32 -5.72 1.51
CA PRO A 135 -3.14 -7.16 1.50
C PRO A 135 -4.12 -7.90 2.40
N VAL A 136 -4.77 -8.91 1.83
CA VAL A 136 -5.55 -9.89 2.57
C VAL A 136 -5.17 -11.30 2.13
N ILE A 137 -5.21 -12.24 3.06
CA ILE A 137 -4.94 -13.66 2.82
C ILE A 137 -6.19 -14.46 3.18
N TYR A 138 -6.80 -15.08 2.17
CA TYR A 138 -7.91 -16.02 2.31
C TYR A 138 -7.41 -17.45 2.39
N PHE A 139 -8.18 -18.29 3.08
CA PHE A 139 -7.94 -19.72 3.16
C PHE A 139 -9.17 -20.49 2.70
N TYR A 140 -8.93 -21.61 2.01
CA TYR A 140 -9.95 -22.56 1.63
C TYR A 140 -9.52 -23.95 2.08
N SER A 141 -10.40 -24.64 2.80
CA SER A 141 -10.13 -25.97 3.33
C SER A 141 -11.45 -26.74 3.53
N PRO A 142 -11.53 -28.03 3.18
CA PRO A 142 -12.72 -28.84 3.44
C PRO A 142 -12.87 -29.20 4.92
N LYS A 143 -11.79 -29.09 5.72
CA LYS A 143 -11.78 -29.42 7.15
C LYS A 143 -11.19 -28.29 8.00
N PRO A 144 -11.61 -28.15 9.26
CA PRO A 144 -10.90 -27.29 10.21
C PRO A 144 -9.44 -27.73 10.34
N GLN A 145 -8.51 -26.77 10.32
CA GLN A 145 -7.09 -27.04 10.50
C GLN A 145 -6.35 -25.82 11.01
N HIS A 146 -5.21 -26.05 11.65
CA HIS A 146 -4.33 -24.99 12.14
C HIS A 146 -3.31 -24.61 11.07
N VAL A 147 -3.06 -23.31 10.91
CA VAL A 147 -2.16 -22.75 9.91
C VAL A 147 -1.26 -21.70 10.55
N ASN A 148 0.04 -21.79 10.30
CA ASN A 148 1.00 -20.73 10.61
C ASN A 148 1.35 -19.99 9.33
N VAL A 149 1.39 -18.66 9.41
CA VAL A 149 1.69 -17.77 8.29
C VAL A 149 2.81 -16.85 8.71
N ASN A 150 3.86 -16.76 7.90
CA ASN A 150 4.96 -15.81 8.10
C ASN A 150 5.13 -14.98 6.84
N VAL A 151 4.96 -13.66 6.96
CA VAL A 151 5.18 -12.70 5.88
C VAL A 151 6.38 -11.85 6.24
N GLU A 152 7.35 -11.80 5.34
CA GLU A 152 8.46 -10.86 5.41
C GLU A 152 8.19 -9.63 4.55
N PHE A 153 8.78 -8.51 4.94
CA PHE A 153 8.80 -7.28 4.15
C PHE A 153 10.19 -6.63 4.26
N PRO A 154 11.21 -7.17 3.56
CA PRO A 154 12.62 -6.83 3.82
C PRO A 154 12.95 -5.34 3.67
N ASN A 155 12.31 -4.66 2.71
CA ASN A 155 12.51 -3.23 2.42
C ASN A 155 11.33 -2.37 2.91
N GLY A 156 10.67 -2.82 3.97
CA GLY A 156 9.54 -2.10 4.56
C GLY A 156 9.21 -2.60 5.96
N VAL A 157 8.07 -2.15 6.46
CA VAL A 157 7.52 -2.52 7.76
C VAL A 157 6.01 -2.65 7.63
N ILE A 158 5.45 -3.72 8.18
CA ILE A 158 4.00 -3.89 8.31
C ILE A 158 3.51 -2.96 9.43
N SER A 159 2.75 -1.94 9.07
CA SER A 159 2.31 -0.88 9.98
C SER A 159 0.98 -1.20 10.67
N GLN A 160 0.07 -1.92 10.00
CA GLN A 160 -1.26 -2.24 10.51
C GLN A 160 -1.68 -3.66 10.12
N TRP A 161 -2.45 -4.34 10.98
CA TRP A 161 -2.81 -5.74 10.79
C TRP A 161 -4.04 -6.18 11.61
N TYR A 162 -4.67 -7.26 11.18
CA TYR A 162 -5.70 -7.98 11.93
C TYR A 162 -5.88 -9.38 11.30
N PRO A 163 -6.12 -10.47 12.04
CA PRO A 163 -6.13 -10.60 13.51
C PRO A 163 -4.75 -10.38 14.15
N ASN A 164 -4.68 -10.49 15.48
CA ASN A 164 -3.47 -10.29 16.28
C ASN A 164 -2.33 -11.19 15.79
N ALA A 165 -1.14 -10.62 15.70
CA ALA A 165 0.05 -11.32 15.25
C ALA A 165 0.77 -11.98 16.44
N GLU A 166 1.39 -13.13 16.19
CA GLU A 166 2.17 -13.86 17.20
C GLU A 166 3.56 -13.22 17.40
N ASN A 167 4.24 -12.92 16.29
CA ASN A 167 5.53 -12.23 16.29
C ASN A 167 5.56 -11.17 15.20
N PHE A 168 6.29 -10.09 15.45
CA PHE A 168 6.47 -9.00 14.50
C PHE A 168 7.88 -8.39 14.65
N ARG A 169 8.45 -7.96 13.53
CA ARG A 169 9.67 -7.15 13.48
C ARG A 169 9.47 -5.95 12.54
N PRO A 170 10.14 -4.82 12.81
CA PRO A 170 10.87 -4.49 14.05
C PRO A 170 9.94 -4.45 15.28
N ASP A 171 10.48 -4.28 16.49
CA ASP A 171 9.65 -4.15 17.70
C ASP A 171 8.79 -2.87 17.65
N ILE A 172 7.58 -2.93 18.22
CA ILE A 172 6.68 -1.76 18.28
C ILE A 172 7.29 -0.71 19.22
N GLY A 173 7.31 0.55 18.79
CA GLY A 173 7.85 1.68 19.57
C GLY A 173 9.37 1.85 19.46
N ALA A 174 10.08 0.96 18.78
CA ALA A 174 11.47 1.22 18.38
C ALA A 174 11.49 2.21 17.20
N GLY A 175 12.43 3.17 17.22
CA GLY A 175 12.82 3.98 16.05
C GLY A 175 13.14 3.07 14.88
N SER A 176 12.15 2.79 14.04
CA SER A 176 12.17 1.66 13.12
C SER A 176 12.44 2.18 11.72
N ALA A 177 13.66 1.94 11.24
CA ALA A 177 13.95 2.07 9.81
C ALA A 177 12.92 1.29 8.98
N LEU A 178 12.61 1.78 7.77
CA LEU A 178 11.72 1.12 6.80
C LEU A 178 12.39 -0.12 6.19
N SER A 179 12.82 -1.06 7.03
CA SER A 179 13.50 -2.27 6.64
C SER A 179 13.32 -3.36 7.68
N ASN A 180 13.64 -4.59 7.26
CA ASN A 180 13.56 -5.77 8.10
C ASN A 180 12.17 -5.99 8.74
N GLY A 181 11.11 -5.62 8.04
CA GLY A 181 9.74 -5.96 8.42
C GLY A 181 9.48 -7.46 8.32
N ALA A 182 8.70 -7.99 9.27
CA ALA A 182 8.01 -9.27 9.13
C ALA A 182 6.91 -9.37 10.18
N MET A 183 5.96 -10.26 9.92
CA MET A 183 4.86 -10.55 10.83
C MET A 183 4.43 -12.00 10.65
N SER A 184 4.09 -12.65 11.75
CA SER A 184 3.63 -14.04 11.77
C SER A 184 2.33 -14.17 12.52
N TRP A 185 1.51 -15.10 12.06
CA TRP A 185 0.22 -15.44 12.64
C TRP A 185 0.13 -16.94 12.84
N SER A 186 -0.50 -17.33 13.93
CA SER A 186 -0.89 -18.70 14.24
C SER A 186 -2.42 -18.71 14.26
N VAL A 187 -3.04 -19.28 13.21
CA VAL A 187 -4.47 -19.14 12.93
C VAL A 187 -5.16 -20.49 12.87
N ASP A 188 -6.37 -20.56 13.43
CA ASP A 188 -7.27 -21.69 13.24
C ASP A 188 -8.22 -21.40 12.09
N ILE A 189 -8.24 -22.29 11.09
CA ILE A 189 -9.20 -22.24 9.98
C ILE A 189 -10.47 -22.97 10.39
N ALA A 190 -11.61 -22.28 10.30
CA ALA A 190 -12.91 -22.80 10.64
C ALA A 190 -13.87 -22.71 9.45
N ASN A 191 -14.64 -23.78 9.24
CA ASN A 191 -15.65 -23.86 8.17
C ASN A 191 -17.06 -23.50 8.65
N GLN A 192 -17.20 -23.13 9.92
CA GLN A 192 -18.45 -22.70 10.51
C GLN A 192 -18.47 -21.18 10.66
N PRO A 193 -19.62 -20.52 10.44
CA PRO A 193 -19.76 -19.09 10.67
C PRO A 193 -19.36 -18.69 12.09
N ALA A 194 -18.58 -17.62 12.20
CA ALA A 194 -18.22 -16.99 13.46
C ALA A 194 -18.66 -15.53 13.48
N PRO A 195 -19.00 -14.94 14.65
CA PRO A 195 -19.25 -13.52 14.77
C PRO A 195 -18.01 -12.72 14.34
N LEU A 196 -18.19 -11.81 13.39
CA LEU A 196 -17.14 -10.91 12.92
C LEU A 196 -17.25 -9.55 13.65
N PRO A 197 -16.13 -8.83 13.86
CA PRO A 197 -16.16 -7.45 14.33
C PRO A 197 -17.02 -6.58 13.42
N ALA A 198 -17.82 -5.69 14.01
CA ALA A 198 -18.67 -4.79 13.23
C ALA A 198 -17.82 -3.82 12.39
N VAL A 199 -18.21 -3.62 11.13
CA VAL A 199 -17.66 -2.61 10.23
C VAL A 199 -18.80 -1.85 9.60
N SER A 200 -18.59 -0.56 9.31
CA SER A 200 -19.57 0.20 8.54
C SER A 200 -19.70 -0.40 7.13
N PRO A 201 -20.91 -0.50 6.56
CA PRO A 201 -21.08 -0.88 5.15
C PRO A 201 -20.36 0.06 4.16
N GLN A 202 -20.02 1.27 4.61
CA GLN A 202 -19.29 2.26 3.82
C GLN A 202 -17.76 2.17 3.99
N ASP A 203 -17.28 1.32 4.91
CA ASP A 203 -15.86 1.13 5.18
C ASP A 203 -15.19 0.34 4.04
N ILE A 204 -13.95 0.70 3.71
CA ILE A 204 -13.15 0.00 2.69
C ILE A 204 -12.83 -1.46 3.06
N TRP A 205 -13.01 -1.83 4.34
CA TRP A 205 -12.89 -3.20 4.84
C TRP A 205 -14.02 -4.12 4.38
N ALA A 206 -15.24 -3.58 4.26
CA ALA A 206 -16.44 -4.39 4.05
C ALA A 206 -16.41 -5.21 2.75
N PRO A 207 -15.96 -4.68 1.60
CA PRO A 207 -15.87 -5.45 0.36
C PRO A 207 -15.00 -6.70 0.46
N SER A 208 -13.90 -6.66 1.21
CA SER A 208 -13.00 -7.81 1.42
C SER A 208 -13.69 -8.99 2.12
N ARG A 209 -14.83 -8.77 2.79
CA ARG A 209 -15.61 -9.86 3.40
C ARG A 209 -16.56 -10.54 2.41
N ASN A 210 -16.79 -9.97 1.23
CA ASN A 210 -17.69 -10.50 0.21
C ASN A 210 -17.01 -11.60 -0.65
N VAL A 211 -16.26 -12.48 0.00
CA VAL A 211 -15.53 -13.61 -0.59
C VAL A 211 -15.92 -14.87 0.15
N ASN A 212 -16.16 -15.97 -0.56
CA ASN A 212 -16.54 -17.26 0.02
C ASN A 212 -15.33 -18.06 0.56
N SER A 213 -14.53 -17.44 1.41
CA SER A 213 -13.41 -18.08 2.13
C SER A 213 -13.84 -18.77 3.43
N ALA A 214 -12.94 -19.56 4.00
CA ALA A 214 -13.07 -20.03 5.37
C ALA A 214 -12.92 -18.86 6.38
N PHE A 215 -13.41 -19.07 7.60
CA PHE A 215 -13.15 -18.15 8.71
C PHE A 215 -11.77 -18.44 9.28
N VAL A 216 -11.06 -17.39 9.69
CA VAL A 216 -9.82 -17.46 10.45
C VAL A 216 -10.09 -17.03 11.88
N LYS A 217 -9.45 -17.70 12.84
CA LYS A 217 -9.55 -17.39 14.26
C LYS A 217 -8.17 -17.29 14.90
N VAL A 218 -7.96 -16.25 15.70
CA VAL A 218 -6.77 -16.07 16.56
C VAL A 218 -7.24 -15.65 17.95
N GLY A 219 -7.10 -16.53 18.94
CA GLY A 219 -7.65 -16.28 20.28
C GLY A 219 -9.16 -16.09 20.21
N GLU A 220 -9.66 -14.90 20.53
CA GLU A 220 -11.10 -14.54 20.44
C GLU A 220 -11.46 -13.77 19.15
N GLU A 221 -10.47 -13.46 18.31
CA GLU A 221 -10.65 -12.68 17.09
C GLU A 221 -11.02 -13.57 15.91
N ASN A 222 -12.07 -13.19 15.19
CA ASN A 222 -12.54 -13.90 14.00
C ASN A 222 -12.56 -12.96 12.80
N GLU A 223 -12.15 -13.44 11.63
CA GLU A 223 -12.25 -12.75 10.35
C GLU A 223 -12.43 -13.76 9.21
N ARG A 224 -12.62 -13.28 7.98
CA ARG A 224 -12.58 -14.10 6.76
C ARG A 224 -11.19 -14.21 6.13
N PHE A 225 -10.24 -13.42 6.62
CA PHE A 225 -8.90 -13.26 6.07
C PHE A 225 -7.92 -12.76 7.14
N ILE A 226 -6.62 -12.94 6.88
CA ILE A 226 -5.56 -12.16 7.55
C ILE A 226 -5.37 -10.89 6.75
N PHE A 227 -5.47 -9.73 7.37
CA PHE A 227 -5.16 -8.42 6.82
C PHE A 227 -3.83 -7.92 7.34
N TYR A 228 -3.06 -7.32 6.45
CA TYR A 228 -1.87 -6.58 6.83
C TYR A 228 -1.59 -5.48 5.82
N ARG A 229 -1.06 -4.35 6.26
CA ARG A 229 -0.64 -3.24 5.39
C ARG A 229 0.64 -2.61 5.92
N GLY A 230 1.36 -1.86 5.10
CA GLY A 230 2.72 -1.46 5.44
C GLY A 230 3.28 -0.30 4.62
N LEU A 231 4.44 0.17 5.07
CA LEU A 231 5.20 1.22 4.43
C LEU A 231 6.54 0.64 3.99
N GLY A 232 7.01 1.03 2.80
CA GLY A 232 8.27 0.55 2.26
C GLY A 232 9.06 1.61 1.52
N ARG A 233 10.35 1.32 1.35
CA ARG A 233 11.28 2.09 0.52
C ARG A 233 12.03 1.13 -0.38
N PHE A 234 11.52 0.95 -1.60
CA PHE A 234 12.15 0.13 -2.62
C PHE A 234 11.72 0.57 -4.02
N ASP A 235 12.55 0.21 -5.00
CA ASP A 235 12.27 0.42 -6.40
C ASP A 235 11.55 -0.79 -6.99
N VAL A 236 10.65 -0.52 -7.93
CA VAL A 236 10.04 -1.54 -8.79
C VAL A 236 10.53 -1.30 -10.22
N PRO A 237 10.82 -2.36 -11.01
CA PRO A 237 11.32 -2.24 -12.37
C PRO A 237 10.18 -1.90 -13.36
N PHE A 238 9.33 -0.93 -13.01
CA PHE A 238 8.24 -0.42 -13.83
C PHE A 238 8.21 1.11 -13.77
N GLU A 239 8.52 1.72 -14.90
CA GLU A 239 8.62 3.17 -15.06
C GLU A 239 7.42 3.68 -15.86
N VAL A 240 6.72 4.67 -15.33
CA VAL A 240 5.59 5.34 -15.97
C VAL A 240 5.85 6.84 -15.94
N TRP A 241 5.92 7.44 -17.13
CA TRP A 241 6.27 8.85 -17.27
C TRP A 241 5.45 9.51 -18.37
N SER A 242 5.48 10.84 -18.41
CA SER A 242 4.71 11.61 -19.40
C SER A 242 5.54 12.71 -20.03
N THR A 243 5.36 12.90 -21.32
CA THR A 243 6.04 13.96 -22.08
C THR A 243 5.32 15.30 -21.91
N ALA A 244 6.01 16.42 -22.19
CA ALA A 244 5.37 17.74 -22.24
C ALA A 244 4.22 17.80 -23.27
N GLU A 245 4.29 17.02 -24.34
CA GLU A 245 3.26 16.92 -25.38
C GLU A 245 2.02 16.10 -24.97
N GLY A 246 2.03 15.52 -23.76
CA GLY A 246 0.90 14.76 -23.19
C GLY A 246 0.87 13.25 -23.52
N SER A 247 1.90 12.69 -24.17
CA SER A 247 2.07 11.23 -24.24
C SER A 247 2.35 10.65 -22.86
N LEU A 248 1.92 9.40 -22.64
CA LEU A 248 2.33 8.56 -21.50
C LEU A 248 3.09 7.35 -22.01
N VAL A 249 4.18 7.00 -21.33
CA VAL A 249 5.00 5.82 -21.64
C VAL A 249 5.12 4.99 -20.37
N ALA A 250 4.81 3.70 -20.49
CA ALA A 250 4.99 2.72 -19.44
C ALA A 250 6.01 1.67 -19.91
N THR A 251 7.14 1.57 -19.21
CA THR A 251 8.25 0.67 -19.54
C THR A 251 8.46 -0.34 -18.43
N ASN A 252 8.44 -1.62 -18.80
CA ASN A 252 8.82 -2.73 -17.94
C ASN A 252 10.32 -2.98 -18.11
N HIS A 253 11.10 -2.75 -17.06
CA HIS A 253 12.55 -2.95 -17.05
C HIS A 253 12.96 -4.33 -16.49
N SER A 254 11.99 -5.22 -16.27
CA SER A 254 12.24 -6.53 -15.68
C SER A 254 12.30 -7.65 -16.72
N GLU A 255 12.78 -8.81 -16.26
CA GLU A 255 12.79 -10.07 -17.01
C GLU A 255 11.42 -10.74 -17.09
N GLN A 256 10.42 -10.28 -16.34
CA GLN A 256 9.08 -10.86 -16.29
C GLN A 256 8.10 -9.96 -17.03
N ALA A 257 7.20 -10.54 -17.83
CA ALA A 257 6.11 -9.77 -18.41
C ALA A 257 5.15 -9.29 -17.31
N ILE A 258 4.67 -8.04 -17.43
CA ILE A 258 3.53 -7.53 -16.66
C ILE A 258 2.26 -8.10 -17.31
N PRO A 259 1.45 -8.92 -16.61
CA PRO A 259 0.33 -9.63 -17.22
C PRO A 259 -0.78 -8.73 -17.76
N ALA A 260 -1.06 -7.63 -17.08
CA ALA A 260 -2.07 -6.65 -17.49
C ALA A 260 -1.77 -5.28 -16.88
N ALA A 261 -1.99 -4.22 -17.68
CA ALA A 261 -1.94 -2.84 -17.23
C ALA A 261 -3.13 -2.03 -17.76
N PHE A 262 -3.51 -0.99 -17.03
CA PHE A 262 -4.68 -0.15 -17.26
C PHE A 262 -4.35 1.31 -16.97
N LEU A 263 -4.65 2.20 -17.90
CA LEU A 263 -4.61 3.64 -17.71
C LEU A 263 -5.98 4.13 -17.25
N LEU A 264 -6.01 4.88 -16.17
CA LEU A 264 -7.20 5.52 -15.62
C LEU A 264 -6.93 7.03 -15.56
N ASN A 265 -7.90 7.83 -16.00
CA ASN A 265 -7.89 9.28 -15.85
C ASN A 265 -9.26 9.74 -15.36
N MET A 266 -9.30 10.46 -14.24
CA MET A 266 -10.55 11.01 -13.69
C MET A 266 -10.41 12.52 -13.50
N LYS A 267 -11.42 13.26 -13.91
CA LYS A 267 -11.54 14.70 -13.66
C LYS A 267 -13.00 15.13 -13.61
N ASP A 268 -13.34 16.01 -12.67
CA ASP A 268 -14.64 16.71 -12.60
C ASP A 268 -15.88 15.80 -12.66
N GLY A 269 -15.82 14.60 -12.04
CA GLY A 269 -16.95 13.65 -12.03
C GLY A 269 -17.11 12.83 -13.32
N HIS A 270 -16.13 12.89 -14.22
CA HIS A 270 -16.03 12.07 -15.42
C HIS A 270 -14.71 11.31 -15.43
N GLY A 271 -14.66 10.20 -16.17
CA GLY A 271 -13.45 9.39 -16.23
C GLY A 271 -13.33 8.57 -17.50
N VAL A 272 -12.10 8.13 -17.78
CA VAL A 272 -11.77 7.26 -18.90
C VAL A 272 -10.87 6.14 -18.40
N VAL A 273 -11.16 4.91 -18.82
CA VAL A 273 -10.30 3.75 -18.59
C VAL A 273 -9.86 3.16 -19.92
N GLN A 274 -8.56 2.87 -20.05
CA GLN A 274 -7.97 2.24 -21.23
C GLN A 274 -7.13 1.04 -20.80
N SER A 275 -7.43 -0.12 -21.38
CA SER A 275 -6.57 -1.30 -21.24
C SER A 275 -5.28 -1.08 -22.03
N LEU A 276 -4.13 -1.21 -21.36
CA LEU A 276 -2.81 -1.19 -21.99
C LEU A 276 -2.35 -2.60 -22.38
N GLY A 277 -2.98 -3.63 -21.81
CA GLY A 277 -2.68 -5.03 -22.08
C GLY A 277 -1.46 -5.53 -21.29
N ALA A 278 -0.94 -6.68 -21.69
CA ALA A 278 0.32 -7.20 -21.16
C ALA A 278 1.50 -6.35 -21.67
N ILE A 279 2.49 -6.12 -20.82
CA ILE A 279 3.74 -5.45 -21.19
C ILE A 279 4.86 -6.47 -21.09
N ALA A 280 5.46 -6.83 -22.23
CA ALA A 280 6.53 -7.81 -22.30
C ALA A 280 7.71 -7.44 -21.37
N ALA A 281 8.52 -8.43 -21.01
CA ALA A 281 9.83 -8.19 -20.39
C ALA A 281 10.63 -7.22 -21.27
N HIS A 282 11.25 -6.21 -20.67
CA HIS A 282 11.97 -5.12 -21.37
C HIS A 282 11.13 -4.35 -22.40
N GLY A 283 9.80 -4.46 -22.32
CA GLY A 283 8.86 -3.86 -23.26
C GLY A 283 8.33 -2.51 -22.80
N SER A 284 7.82 -1.72 -23.75
CA SER A 284 7.16 -0.45 -23.47
C SER A 284 5.80 -0.36 -24.17
N VAL A 285 4.85 0.30 -23.52
CA VAL A 285 3.60 0.74 -24.12
C VAL A 285 3.59 2.27 -24.14
N ARG A 286 3.28 2.85 -25.30
CA ARG A 286 3.11 4.29 -25.47
C ARG A 286 1.64 4.61 -25.73
N VAL A 287 1.08 5.48 -24.91
CA VAL A 287 -0.18 6.17 -25.14
C VAL A 287 0.15 7.53 -25.75
N PRO A 288 -0.09 7.76 -27.06
CA PRO A 288 0.36 8.98 -27.73
C PRO A 288 -0.19 10.27 -27.13
N GLN A 289 -1.40 10.20 -26.58
CA GLN A 289 -2.05 11.30 -25.86
C GLN A 289 -2.85 10.71 -24.72
N ILE A 290 -2.60 11.15 -23.49
CA ILE A 290 -3.44 10.79 -22.34
C ILE A 290 -4.88 11.24 -22.67
N PRO A 291 -5.89 10.35 -22.58
CA PRO A 291 -7.25 10.73 -22.91
C PRO A 291 -7.73 11.92 -22.09
N ASN A 292 -8.11 13.00 -22.77
CA ASN A 292 -8.70 14.17 -22.12
C ASN A 292 -10.05 13.79 -21.52
N VAL A 293 -10.23 14.14 -20.25
CA VAL A 293 -11.53 14.02 -19.57
C VAL A 293 -12.30 15.32 -19.79
N THR A 294 -13.48 15.21 -20.40
CA THR A 294 -14.36 16.34 -20.71
C THR A 294 -15.79 16.03 -20.25
N ALA A 295 -16.70 17.01 -20.35
CA ALA A 295 -18.12 16.78 -20.07
C ALA A 295 -18.79 15.73 -20.99
N ALA A 296 -18.16 15.40 -22.13
CA ALA A 296 -18.62 14.34 -23.03
C ALA A 296 -18.05 12.95 -22.69
N SER A 297 -17.09 12.86 -21.76
CA SER A 297 -16.53 11.59 -21.28
C SER A 297 -17.54 10.85 -20.40
N PRO A 298 -17.39 9.53 -20.21
CA PRO A 298 -18.25 8.75 -19.31
C PRO A 298 -18.40 9.39 -17.93
N THR A 299 -19.63 9.38 -17.40
CA THR A 299 -19.91 9.79 -16.02
C THR A 299 -19.16 8.91 -15.04
N ILE A 300 -18.94 9.39 -13.81
CA ILE A 300 -18.23 8.64 -12.77
C ILE A 300 -18.76 7.21 -12.58
N ASP A 301 -20.08 7.01 -12.59
CA ASP A 301 -20.66 5.67 -12.40
C ASP A 301 -20.44 4.76 -13.62
N THR A 302 -20.55 5.32 -14.84
CA THR A 302 -20.26 4.58 -16.09
C THR A 302 -18.79 4.19 -16.15
N TYR A 303 -17.90 5.15 -15.87
CA TYR A 303 -16.46 4.93 -15.80
C TYR A 303 -16.09 3.88 -14.75
N ILE A 304 -16.67 3.94 -13.54
CA ILE A 304 -16.44 2.93 -12.50
C ILE A 304 -16.89 1.55 -12.99
N ALA A 305 -18.06 1.43 -13.61
CA ALA A 305 -18.55 0.15 -14.12
C ALA A 305 -17.62 -0.44 -15.19
N GLU A 306 -17.14 0.39 -16.12
CA GLU A 306 -16.19 -0.01 -17.16
C GLU A 306 -14.83 -0.41 -16.57
N ALA A 307 -14.29 0.41 -15.67
CA ALA A 307 -13.02 0.14 -14.99
C ALA A 307 -13.11 -1.15 -14.20
N SER A 308 -14.13 -1.31 -13.36
CA SER A 308 -14.36 -2.52 -12.57
C SER A 308 -14.48 -3.77 -13.43
N THR A 309 -15.10 -3.68 -14.60
CA THR A 309 -15.21 -4.82 -15.52
C THR A 309 -13.84 -5.21 -16.09
N ARG A 310 -13.07 -4.24 -16.59
CA ARG A 310 -11.74 -4.47 -17.18
C ARG A 310 -10.73 -4.98 -16.16
N LEU A 311 -10.71 -4.39 -14.95
CA LEU A 311 -9.79 -4.79 -13.91
C LEU A 311 -10.10 -6.19 -13.38
N ARG A 312 -11.38 -6.53 -13.13
CA ARG A 312 -11.76 -7.90 -12.70
C ARG A 312 -11.30 -8.96 -13.70
N GLN A 313 -11.46 -8.72 -15.00
CA GLN A 313 -10.98 -9.65 -16.03
C GLN A 313 -9.46 -9.89 -15.95
N GLY A 314 -8.67 -8.84 -15.71
CA GLY A 314 -7.22 -8.96 -15.53
C GLY A 314 -6.83 -9.71 -14.25
N LEU A 315 -7.57 -9.52 -13.17
CA LEU A 315 -7.35 -10.17 -11.88
C LEU A 315 -7.78 -11.64 -11.85
N GLU A 316 -8.88 -11.98 -12.50
CA GLU A 316 -9.30 -13.38 -12.68
C GLU A 316 -8.28 -14.13 -13.54
N ALA A 317 -7.75 -13.49 -14.58
CA ALA A 317 -6.68 -14.05 -15.42
C ALA A 317 -5.36 -14.27 -14.68
N SER A 318 -5.12 -13.60 -13.55
CA SER A 318 -3.96 -13.83 -12.68
C SER A 318 -4.18 -14.90 -11.61
N GLY A 319 -5.35 -15.55 -11.61
CA GLY A 319 -5.67 -16.70 -10.76
C GLY A 319 -6.61 -16.42 -9.60
N LEU A 320 -7.09 -15.17 -9.42
CA LEU A 320 -8.10 -14.91 -8.41
C LEU A 320 -9.44 -15.53 -8.78
N TYR A 321 -10.19 -15.97 -7.77
CA TYR A 321 -11.60 -16.30 -7.96
C TYR A 321 -12.43 -15.05 -8.27
N ALA A 322 -13.58 -15.24 -8.91
CA ALA A 322 -14.42 -14.13 -9.38
C ALA A 322 -14.92 -13.23 -8.24
N ASP A 323 -15.23 -13.80 -7.08
CA ASP A 323 -15.62 -13.06 -5.87
C ASP A 323 -14.43 -12.33 -5.22
N GLU A 324 -13.23 -12.92 -5.24
CA GLU A 324 -11.98 -12.25 -4.82
C GLU A 324 -11.64 -11.04 -5.70
N ALA A 325 -11.64 -11.22 -7.02
CA ALA A 325 -11.38 -10.15 -7.98
C ALA A 325 -12.41 -9.01 -7.82
N LYS A 326 -13.68 -9.37 -7.61
CA LYS A 326 -14.74 -8.40 -7.33
C LYS A 326 -14.50 -7.69 -6.00
N ALA A 327 -14.22 -8.41 -4.92
CA ALA A 327 -13.98 -7.84 -3.60
C ALA A 327 -12.81 -6.84 -3.64
N MET A 328 -11.70 -7.22 -4.27
CA MET A 328 -10.52 -6.37 -4.45
C MET A 328 -10.87 -5.07 -5.19
N VAL A 329 -11.54 -5.16 -6.34
CA VAL A 329 -11.96 -3.98 -7.12
C VAL A 329 -12.96 -3.11 -6.36
N ASP A 330 -13.87 -3.71 -5.60
CA ASP A 330 -14.86 -2.99 -4.81
C ASP A 330 -14.21 -2.15 -3.70
N THR A 331 -13.05 -2.56 -3.15
CA THR A 331 -12.28 -1.75 -2.19
C THR A 331 -11.78 -0.42 -2.78
N TRP A 332 -11.65 -0.34 -4.11
CA TRP A 332 -11.11 0.82 -4.82
C TRP A 332 -12.16 1.85 -5.24
N THR A 333 -13.44 1.50 -5.13
CA THR A 333 -14.56 2.28 -5.69
C THR A 333 -14.72 3.68 -5.11
N ARG A 334 -14.09 3.95 -3.96
CA ARG A 334 -14.07 5.27 -3.31
C ARG A 334 -12.75 6.00 -3.54
N SER A 335 -11.63 5.38 -3.23
CA SER A 335 -10.30 6.01 -3.22
C SER A 335 -9.66 6.08 -4.60
N TYR A 336 -9.67 4.99 -5.38
CA TYR A 336 -8.88 4.94 -6.61
C TYR A 336 -9.68 5.38 -7.84
N PHE A 337 -10.99 5.21 -7.83
CA PHE A 337 -11.82 5.58 -8.97
C PHE A 337 -12.44 6.97 -8.86
N ARG A 338 -12.49 7.58 -7.66
CA ARG A 338 -13.12 8.90 -7.45
C ARG A 338 -12.16 10.02 -7.08
N THR A 339 -10.86 9.76 -7.05
CA THR A 339 -9.85 10.82 -6.90
C THR A 339 -9.41 11.34 -8.27
N PRO A 340 -9.37 12.68 -8.49
CA PRO A 340 -8.89 13.23 -9.77
C PRO A 340 -7.44 12.84 -10.06
N GLY A 341 -7.08 12.75 -11.34
CA GLY A 341 -5.71 12.53 -11.79
C GLY A 341 -5.53 11.31 -12.69
N VAL A 342 -4.30 11.15 -13.16
CA VAL A 342 -3.86 10.07 -14.05
C VAL A 342 -3.18 8.99 -13.21
N ARG A 343 -3.57 7.74 -13.42
CA ARG A 343 -2.96 6.58 -12.76
C ARG A 343 -2.87 5.38 -13.67
N VAL A 344 -1.82 4.59 -13.48
CA VAL A 344 -1.65 3.30 -14.13
C VAL A 344 -1.76 2.20 -13.09
N LEU A 345 -2.72 1.30 -13.28
CA LEU A 345 -2.86 0.09 -12.47
C LEU A 345 -2.28 -1.08 -13.26
N TYR A 346 -1.50 -1.94 -12.63
CA TYR A 346 -0.93 -3.12 -13.27
C TYR A 346 -0.89 -4.33 -12.34
N VAL A 347 -1.04 -5.53 -12.89
CA VAL A 347 -0.84 -6.77 -12.14
C VAL A 347 0.66 -6.96 -11.93
N VAL A 348 1.08 -7.04 -10.67
CA VAL A 348 2.49 -7.22 -10.30
C VAL A 348 2.92 -8.65 -10.67
N PRO A 349 4.01 -8.85 -11.42
CA PRO A 349 4.53 -10.18 -11.70
C PRO A 349 4.78 -10.99 -10.41
N ARG A 350 4.39 -12.27 -10.40
CA ARG A 350 4.47 -13.13 -9.21
C ARG A 350 5.87 -13.16 -8.59
N GLU A 351 6.91 -13.19 -9.42
CA GLU A 351 8.28 -13.20 -8.91
C GLU A 351 8.66 -11.91 -8.17
N TRP A 352 8.08 -10.76 -8.53
CA TRP A 352 8.32 -9.52 -7.80
C TRP A 352 7.66 -9.59 -6.44
N THR A 353 6.40 -10.03 -6.40
CA THR A 353 5.64 -10.29 -5.19
C THR A 353 6.41 -11.19 -4.21
N ASP A 354 6.95 -12.31 -4.66
CA ASP A 354 7.69 -13.24 -3.80
C ASP A 354 9.01 -12.66 -3.27
N ARG A 355 9.64 -11.72 -3.99
CA ARG A 355 10.83 -11.00 -3.53
C ARG A 355 10.50 -9.85 -2.57
N ILE A 356 9.43 -9.11 -2.83
CA ILE A 356 9.03 -7.93 -2.05
C ILE A 356 8.38 -8.35 -0.73
N LEU A 357 7.52 -9.37 -0.79
CA LEU A 357 6.78 -9.93 0.34
C LEU A 357 6.97 -11.45 0.41
N PRO A 358 8.15 -11.98 0.78
CA PRO A 358 8.30 -13.41 0.98
C PRO A 358 7.24 -13.94 1.97
N ILE A 359 6.57 -15.03 1.62
CA ILE A 359 5.56 -15.65 2.48
C ILE A 359 5.82 -17.15 2.64
N GLN A 360 5.66 -17.63 3.86
CA GLN A 360 5.61 -19.05 4.17
C GLN A 360 4.28 -19.37 4.86
N VAL A 361 3.60 -20.41 4.38
CA VAL A 361 2.38 -20.95 4.98
C VAL A 361 2.65 -22.40 5.38
N THR A 362 2.26 -22.76 6.60
CA THR A 362 2.48 -24.10 7.18
C THR A 362 1.18 -24.62 7.81
N PRO A 363 0.67 -25.80 7.42
CA PRO A 363 1.29 -26.70 6.46
C PRO A 363 1.25 -26.12 5.04
N GLU A 364 2.17 -26.57 4.17
CA GLU A 364 2.28 -26.04 2.82
C GLU A 364 0.95 -26.23 2.07
N PRO A 365 0.36 -25.15 1.53
CA PRO A 365 -0.91 -25.25 0.83
C PRO A 365 -0.70 -26.01 -0.50
N ARG A 366 -1.71 -26.78 -0.89
CA ARG A 366 -1.78 -27.39 -2.24
C ARG A 366 -1.65 -26.33 -3.34
N GLU A 367 -2.09 -25.10 -3.04
CA GLU A 367 -2.12 -23.99 -3.99
C GLU A 367 -1.97 -22.66 -3.24
N LEU A 368 -1.03 -21.82 -3.70
CA LEU A 368 -0.78 -20.48 -3.21
C LEU A 368 -0.90 -19.46 -4.36
N VAL A 369 -2.07 -18.84 -4.51
CA VAL A 369 -2.28 -17.74 -5.46
C VAL A 369 -1.89 -16.43 -4.80
N ARG A 370 -1.15 -15.57 -5.51
CA ARG A 370 -0.78 -14.23 -5.04
C ARG A 370 -0.90 -13.22 -6.16
N THR A 371 -1.90 -12.35 -6.07
CA THR A 371 -2.19 -11.29 -7.05
C THR A 371 -2.08 -9.93 -6.37
N LEU A 372 -0.92 -9.28 -6.51
CA LEU A 372 -0.82 -7.86 -6.12
C LEU A 372 -1.03 -6.97 -7.35
N VAL A 373 -1.58 -5.78 -7.09
CA VAL A 373 -1.69 -4.70 -8.08
C VAL A 373 -0.77 -3.56 -7.70
N GLY A 374 -0.01 -3.05 -8.65
CA GLY A 374 0.68 -1.78 -8.51
C GLY A 374 -0.21 -0.66 -9.01
N ARG A 375 -0.41 0.36 -8.18
CA ARG A 375 -1.03 1.65 -8.50
C ARG A 375 0.09 2.68 -8.61
N VAL A 376 0.31 3.18 -9.82
CA VAL A 376 1.19 4.32 -10.05
C VAL A 376 0.31 5.54 -10.24
N GLU A 377 0.32 6.46 -9.27
CA GLU A 377 -0.14 7.82 -9.53
C GLU A 377 0.92 8.53 -10.39
N VAL A 378 0.48 9.19 -11.46
CA VAL A 378 1.39 9.85 -12.41
C VAL A 378 1.28 11.35 -12.18
N PHE A 379 2.36 12.00 -11.74
CA PHE A 379 2.46 13.45 -11.71
C PHE A 379 2.91 13.91 -13.09
N THR A 380 1.94 14.23 -13.95
CA THR A 380 2.19 14.45 -15.37
C THR A 380 3.03 15.71 -15.61
N ALA A 381 3.70 15.81 -16.76
CA ALA A 381 4.49 16.99 -17.13
C ALA A 381 3.65 18.28 -17.12
N GLN A 382 2.39 18.18 -17.54
CA GLN A 382 1.44 19.30 -17.52
C GLN A 382 1.09 19.71 -16.08
N GLU A 383 0.84 18.76 -15.18
CA GLU A 383 0.58 19.05 -13.77
C GLU A 383 1.82 19.60 -13.05
N GLU A 384 3.02 19.09 -13.34
CA GLU A 384 4.28 19.61 -12.80
C GLU A 384 4.45 21.10 -13.19
N GLN A 385 4.26 21.42 -14.47
CA GLN A 385 4.32 22.79 -14.97
C GLN A 385 3.23 23.68 -14.36
N GLN A 386 2.01 23.17 -14.23
CA GLN A 386 0.90 23.91 -13.65
C GLN A 386 1.18 24.25 -12.17
N LEU A 387 1.58 23.28 -11.36
CA LEU A 387 1.87 23.51 -9.95
C LEU A 387 3.09 24.41 -9.75
N LEU A 388 4.13 24.25 -10.57
CA LEU A 388 5.28 25.16 -10.57
C LEU A 388 4.88 26.61 -10.89
N GLY A 389 4.05 26.80 -11.93
CA GLY A 389 3.53 28.12 -12.29
C GLY A 389 2.65 28.73 -11.19
N GLN A 390 1.82 27.92 -10.53
CA GLN A 390 1.02 28.35 -9.37
C GLN A 390 1.91 28.78 -8.21
N LEU A 391 2.95 27.99 -7.87
CA LEU A 391 3.91 28.35 -6.82
C LEU A 391 4.62 29.67 -7.14
N GLN A 392 5.10 29.85 -8.37
CA GLN A 392 5.75 31.08 -8.81
C GLN A 392 4.81 32.29 -8.75
N THR A 393 3.55 32.10 -9.15
CA THR A 393 2.51 33.14 -9.07
C THR A 393 2.25 33.51 -7.61
N SER A 394 2.08 32.52 -6.72
CA SER A 394 1.89 32.71 -5.28
C SER A 394 3.01 33.54 -4.65
N VAL A 395 4.26 33.31 -5.06
CA VAL A 395 5.41 34.14 -4.64
C VAL A 395 5.28 35.58 -5.16
N ALA A 396 5.01 35.76 -6.46
CA ALA A 396 4.96 37.07 -7.08
C ALA A 396 3.80 37.93 -6.54
N THR A 397 2.65 37.31 -6.27
CA THR A 397 1.42 38.01 -5.86
C THR A 397 1.13 37.91 -4.37
N HIS A 398 2.00 37.25 -3.59
CA HIS A 398 1.81 37.00 -2.15
C HIS A 398 0.45 36.32 -1.84
N THR A 399 0.03 35.39 -2.70
CA THR A 399 -1.25 34.65 -2.55
C THR A 399 -1.01 33.23 -2.07
N THR A 400 -2.04 32.65 -1.43
CA THR A 400 -2.00 31.25 -0.97
C THR A 400 -1.92 30.28 -2.14
N LEU A 401 -1.01 29.30 -2.04
CA LEU A 401 -0.98 28.15 -2.94
C LEU A 401 -2.00 27.10 -2.47
N ASN A 402 -2.98 26.76 -3.30
CA ASN A 402 -3.97 25.75 -2.97
C ASN A 402 -3.45 24.34 -3.31
N LEU A 403 -3.11 23.55 -2.28
CA LEU A 403 -2.65 22.16 -2.44
C LEU A 403 -3.74 21.12 -2.16
N ALA A 404 -4.93 21.54 -1.70
CA ALA A 404 -6.04 20.63 -1.36
C ALA A 404 -6.42 19.66 -2.49
N PRO A 405 -6.41 20.04 -3.78
CA PRO A 405 -6.74 19.12 -4.87
C PRO A 405 -5.79 17.91 -4.99
N PHE A 406 -4.58 17.98 -4.44
CA PHE A 406 -3.61 16.88 -4.47
C PHE A 406 -3.77 15.90 -3.31
N GLY A 407 -4.64 16.23 -2.33
CA GLY A 407 -4.92 15.38 -1.17
C GLY A 407 -3.64 14.88 -0.49
N ARG A 408 -3.58 13.58 -0.22
CA ARG A 408 -2.42 12.93 0.42
C ARG A 408 -1.11 12.98 -0.39
N PHE A 409 -1.17 13.29 -1.68
CA PHE A 409 0.00 13.42 -2.55
C PHE A 409 0.55 14.85 -2.61
N ALA A 410 -0.06 15.80 -1.89
CA ALA A 410 0.37 17.20 -1.86
C ALA A 410 1.84 17.34 -1.44
N GLU A 411 2.28 16.63 -0.40
CA GLU A 411 3.67 16.69 0.06
C GLU A 411 4.63 16.23 -1.03
N ALA A 412 4.39 15.05 -1.61
CA ALA A 412 5.24 14.45 -2.63
C ALA A 412 5.31 15.31 -3.92
N LYS A 413 4.16 15.84 -4.37
CA LYS A 413 4.09 16.74 -5.54
C LYS A 413 4.78 18.08 -5.27
N LEU A 414 4.66 18.63 -4.06
CA LEU A 414 5.34 19.88 -3.69
C LEU A 414 6.86 19.70 -3.64
N ARG A 415 7.37 18.61 -3.02
CA ARG A 415 8.80 18.26 -3.04
C ARG A 415 9.33 18.21 -4.46
N ARG A 416 8.60 17.54 -5.35
CA ARG A 416 8.95 17.44 -6.77
C ARG A 416 9.03 18.80 -7.45
N VAL A 417 8.06 19.69 -7.23
CA VAL A 417 8.09 21.03 -7.82
C VAL A 417 9.24 21.89 -7.29
N LEU A 418 9.64 21.70 -6.03
CA LEU A 418 10.82 22.36 -5.48
C LEU A 418 12.11 21.90 -6.17
N GLU A 419 12.24 20.64 -6.58
CA GLU A 419 13.37 20.19 -7.41
C GLU A 419 13.42 20.87 -8.78
N LEU A 420 12.28 21.32 -9.30
CA LEU A 420 12.15 21.91 -10.64
C LEU A 420 12.36 23.43 -10.64
N THR A 421 12.27 24.10 -9.49
CA THR A 421 12.38 25.56 -9.41
C THR A 421 13.80 26.01 -9.06
N SER A 422 14.29 27.05 -9.72
CA SER A 422 15.52 27.76 -9.34
C SER A 422 15.25 29.04 -8.55
N ASN A 423 13.98 29.39 -8.30
CA ASN A 423 13.60 30.62 -7.62
C ASN A 423 13.75 30.46 -6.08
N PRO A 424 14.67 31.21 -5.42
CA PRO A 424 14.90 31.07 -3.98
C PRO A 424 13.67 31.40 -3.12
N ALA A 425 12.85 32.36 -3.53
CA ALA A 425 11.63 32.70 -2.80
C ALA A 425 10.56 31.61 -2.92
N ALA A 426 10.51 30.91 -4.07
CA ALA A 426 9.66 29.73 -4.23
C ALA A 426 10.12 28.57 -3.36
N HIS A 427 11.44 28.36 -3.22
CA HIS A 427 12.01 27.40 -2.28
C HIS A 427 11.62 27.70 -0.84
N VAL A 428 11.79 28.94 -0.38
CA VAL A 428 11.41 29.34 0.99
C VAL A 428 9.91 29.14 1.24
N LEU A 429 9.05 29.51 0.29
CA LEU A 429 7.61 29.29 0.41
C LEU A 429 7.27 27.80 0.48
N GLY A 430 7.82 26.99 -0.43
CA GLY A 430 7.52 25.56 -0.48
C GLY A 430 8.04 24.80 0.75
N GLU A 431 9.24 25.11 1.25
CA GLU A 431 9.76 24.51 2.49
C GLU A 431 8.90 24.83 3.71
N ARG A 432 8.31 26.03 3.76
CA ARG A 432 7.32 26.36 4.80
C ARG A 432 6.06 25.51 4.66
N LEU A 433 5.51 25.40 3.46
CA LEU A 433 4.32 24.61 3.19
C LEU A 433 4.56 23.11 3.45
N LEU A 434 5.76 22.58 3.17
CA LEU A 434 6.11 21.19 3.49
C LEU A 434 6.03 20.90 4.99
N LYS A 435 6.47 21.84 5.84
CA LYS A 435 6.36 21.68 7.31
C LYS A 435 4.92 21.69 7.81
N GLU A 436 4.00 22.30 7.07
CA GLU A 436 2.57 22.32 7.40
C GLU A 436 1.86 21.03 6.98
N LEU A 437 2.42 20.30 6.01
CA LEU A 437 1.88 19.03 5.51
C LEU A 437 2.37 17.80 6.32
N GLN A 438 3.39 17.98 7.16
CA GLN A 438 4.01 16.95 8.01
C GLN A 438 3.48 17.03 9.44
#